data_AF-A0A3N5KK29-F1
#
_entry.id   AF-A0A3N5KK29-F1
#
_cell.length_a   1.000
_cell.length_b   1.000
_cell.length_c   1.000
_cell.angle_alpha   90.00
_cell.angle_beta   90.00
_cell.angle_gamma   90.00
#
_symmetry.space_group_name_H-M   'P 1'
#
loop_
_entity.id
_entity.type
_entity.pdbx_description
1 polymer ?
#
loop_
_entity_poly.entity_id
_entity_poly.type
_entity_poly.pdbx_seq_one_letter_code
_entity_poly.pdbx_strand_id
1 'polypeptide(L)'
;MKTTIEISDPLLRAARQAARRDGTTVRALVEQGLRLALEERRKAPAFRLRDASVAGHGLQPGAEGLSWDALRALAYGDREGT
;
A
#
# COMPACT_ATOMS: atom_id res chain seq x y z
N MET A 1 19.78 17.06 17.79
CA MET A 1 18.82 17.17 18.91
C MET A 1 18.90 15.92 19.80
N LYS A 2 18.73 16.07 21.12
CA LYS A 2 18.56 14.94 22.04
C LYS A 2 17.06 14.72 22.26
N THR A 3 16.62 13.48 22.10
CA THR A 3 15.23 13.07 22.28
C THR A 3 15.20 11.84 23.17
N THR A 4 14.23 11.77 24.06
CA THR A 4 13.93 10.58 24.87
C THR A 4 12.75 9.88 24.22
N ILE A 5 12.87 8.58 23.99
CA ILE A 5 11.82 7.74 23.40
C ILE A 5 11.61 6.53 24.31
N GLU A 6 10.35 6.18 24.54
CA GLU A 6 10.00 4.95 25.23
C GLU A 6 10.19 3.77 24.27
N ILE A 7 10.89 2.73 24.72
CA ILE A 7 11.20 1.54 23.94
C ILE A 7 11.09 0.32 24.85
N SER A 8 10.52 -0.78 24.35
CA SER A 8 10.42 -2.01 25.13
C SER A 8 11.80 -2.60 25.38
N ASP A 9 12.00 -3.16 26.59
CA ASP A 9 13.27 -3.79 26.97
C ASP A 9 13.74 -4.88 25.99
N PRO A 10 12.87 -5.77 25.48
CA PRO A 10 13.30 -6.76 24.49
C PRO A 10 13.86 -6.11 23.22
N LEU A 11 13.24 -5.04 22.73
CA LEU A 11 13.68 -4.34 21.52
C LEU A 11 15.00 -3.59 21.76
N LEU A 12 15.16 -2.95 22.92
CA LEU A 12 16.42 -2.29 23.28
C LEU A 12 17.58 -3.28 23.39
N ARG A 13 17.34 -4.49 23.93
CA ARG A 13 18.35 -5.56 23.97
C ARG A 13 18.76 -6.00 22.57
N ALA A 14 17.80 -6.25 21.69
CA ALA A 14 18.07 -6.62 20.30
C ALA A 14 18.86 -5.52 19.55
N ALA A 15 18.46 -4.26 19.71
CA ALA A 15 19.15 -3.12 19.11
C ALA A 15 20.61 -2.99 19.57
N ARG A 16 20.87 -3.21 20.86
CA ARG A 16 22.25 -3.22 21.41
C ARG A 16 23.09 -4.35 20.84
N GLN A 17 22.51 -5.55 20.67
CA GLN A 17 23.22 -6.69 20.10
C GLN A 17 23.58 -6.44 18.62
N ALA A 18 22.62 -5.96 17.83
CA ALA A 18 22.85 -5.58 16.44
C ALA A 18 23.94 -4.49 16.33
N ALA A 19 23.83 -3.42 17.13
CA ALA A 19 24.80 -2.34 17.12
C ALA A 19 26.24 -2.82 17.42
N ARG A 20 26.39 -3.74 18.38
CA ARG A 20 27.70 -4.34 18.70
C ARG A 20 28.26 -5.18 17.56
N ARG A 21 27.43 -6.06 16.99
CA ARG A 21 27.81 -6.93 15.88
C ARG A 21 28.24 -6.12 14.66
N ASP A 22 27.53 -5.03 14.39
CA ASP A 22 27.69 -4.24 13.18
C ASP A 22 28.67 -3.06 13.37
N GLY A 23 29.33 -2.95 14.54
CA GLY A 23 30.31 -1.91 14.84
C GLY A 23 29.72 -0.49 14.88
N THR A 24 28.43 -0.36 15.24
CA THR A 24 27.69 0.91 15.24
C THR A 24 27.10 1.23 16.61
N THR A 25 26.27 2.27 16.70
CA THR A 25 25.59 2.67 17.94
C THR A 25 24.09 2.46 17.84
N VAL A 26 23.42 2.28 18.99
CA VAL A 26 21.95 2.23 19.06
C VAL A 26 21.34 3.51 18.48
N ARG A 27 21.98 4.67 18.70
CA ARG A 27 21.57 5.94 18.11
C ARG A 27 21.56 5.87 16.58
N ALA A 28 22.65 5.42 15.96
CA ALA A 28 22.75 5.31 14.51
C ALA A 28 21.72 4.33 13.94
N LEU A 29 21.48 3.21 14.64
CA LEU A 29 20.45 2.24 14.26
C LEU A 29 19.04 2.84 14.31
N VAL A 30 18.73 3.64 15.35
CA VAL A 30 17.45 4.35 15.47
C VAL A 30 17.28 5.40 14.36
N GLU A 31 18.33 6.18 14.07
CA GLU A 31 18.30 7.18 12.99
C GLU A 31 18.10 6.53 11.61
N GLN A 32 18.76 5.39 11.35
CA GLN A 32 18.56 4.61 10.12
C GLN A 32 17.12 4.09 10.03
N GLY A 33 16.60 3.48 11.10
CA GLY A 33 15.22 2.97 11.13
C GLY A 33 14.19 4.06 10.89
N LEU A 34 14.38 5.24 11.49
CA LEU A 34 13.49 6.39 11.28
C LEU A 34 13.53 6.87 9.82
N ARG A 35 14.73 6.93 9.21
CA ARG A 35 14.87 7.30 7.79
C ARG A 35 14.09 6.35 6.88
N LEU A 36 14.27 5.05 7.07
CA LEU A 36 13.56 4.02 6.30
C LEU A 36 12.03 4.14 6.46
N ALA A 37 11.55 4.32 7.69
CA ALA A 37 10.12 4.49 7.96
C ALA A 37 9.53 5.74 7.28
N LEU A 38 10.28 6.85 7.22
CA LEU A 38 9.88 8.07 6.53
C LEU A 38 9.93 7.94 5.01
N GLU A 39 10.90 7.20 4.48
CA GLU A 39 10.98 6.89 3.05
C GLU A 39 9.80 6.02 2.61
N GLU A 40 9.47 4.98 3.36
CA GLU A 40 8.32 4.11 3.06
C GLU A 40 7.02 4.91 2.98
N ARG A 41 6.81 5.83 3.92
CA ARG A 41 5.64 6.72 3.93
C ARG A 41 5.61 7.71 2.77
N ARG A 42 6.78 8.15 2.29
CA ARG A 42 6.88 9.00 1.09
C ARG A 42 6.67 8.20 -0.21
N LYS A 43 7.07 6.92 -0.20
CA LYS A 43 7.03 6.03 -1.36
C LYS A 43 5.68 5.37 -1.62
N ALA A 44 4.69 5.51 -0.76
CA ALA A 44 3.34 5.10 -1.09
C ALA A 44 2.68 6.17 -1.99
N PRO A 45 2.71 6.05 -3.34
CA PRO A 45 1.85 6.91 -4.14
C PRO A 45 0.41 6.63 -3.71
N ALA A 46 -0.40 7.69 -3.60
CA ALA A 46 -1.84 7.49 -3.56
C ALA A 46 -2.21 6.58 -4.72
N PHE A 47 -3.01 5.53 -4.45
CA PHE A 47 -3.48 4.64 -5.50
C PHE A 47 -4.13 5.49 -6.60
N ARG A 48 -3.52 5.49 -7.79
CA ARG A 48 -4.12 6.07 -8.98
C ARG A 48 -4.67 4.92 -9.79
N LEU A 49 -5.99 4.82 -9.88
CA LEU A 49 -6.62 3.92 -10.82
C LEU A 49 -6.16 4.32 -12.23
N ARG A 50 -5.67 3.34 -13.02
CA ARG A 50 -5.36 3.63 -14.42
C ARG A 50 -6.62 4.15 -15.09
N ASP A 51 -6.45 5.06 -16.04
CA ASP A 51 -7.54 5.35 -16.94
C ASP A 51 -7.91 4.05 -17.68
N ALA A 52 -9.10 3.56 -17.39
CA ALA A 52 -9.69 2.37 -17.98
C ALA A 52 -10.94 2.73 -18.79
N SER A 53 -11.08 4.01 -19.16
CA SER A 53 -12.09 4.45 -20.10
C SER A 53 -11.90 3.75 -21.44
N VAL A 54 -13.02 3.41 -22.07
CA VAL A 54 -13.08 2.91 -23.44
C VAL A 54 -13.61 4.05 -24.32
N ALA A 55 -13.22 4.06 -25.60
CA ALA A 55 -13.75 5.03 -26.54
C ALA A 55 -15.29 4.92 -26.62
N GLY A 56 -15.99 6.06 -26.62
CA GLY A 56 -17.45 6.11 -26.70
C GLY A 56 -18.03 7.31 -25.94
N HIS A 57 -19.36 7.41 -25.95
CA HIS A 57 -20.11 8.50 -25.30
C HIS A 57 -21.08 8.02 -24.22
N GLY A 58 -20.93 6.80 -23.71
CA GLY A 58 -21.81 6.25 -22.68
C GLY A 58 -22.07 4.76 -22.86
N LEU A 59 -23.28 4.34 -22.49
CA LEU A 59 -23.73 2.96 -22.60
C LEU A 59 -23.95 2.56 -24.07
N GLN A 60 -23.89 1.25 -24.33
CA GLN A 60 -24.30 0.70 -25.62
C GLN A 60 -25.81 0.95 -25.83
N PRO A 61 -26.27 1.21 -27.07
CA PRO A 61 -27.69 1.31 -27.36
C PRO A 61 -28.47 0.08 -26.86
N GLY A 62 -29.59 0.31 -26.19
CA GLY A 62 -30.40 -0.77 -25.58
C GLY A 62 -29.96 -1.20 -24.17
N ALA A 63 -28.83 -0.72 -23.67
CA ALA A 63 -28.47 -0.86 -22.26
C ALA A 63 -29.09 0.23 -21.37
N GLU A 64 -29.58 1.32 -21.99
CA GLU A 64 -30.29 2.41 -21.33
C GLU A 64 -31.63 1.89 -20.76
N GLY A 65 -31.79 1.92 -19.44
CA GLY A 65 -32.99 1.46 -18.75
C GLY A 65 -32.96 0.01 -18.25
N LEU A 66 -31.88 -0.73 -18.50
CA LEU A 66 -31.70 -2.05 -17.89
C LEU A 66 -31.53 -1.94 -16.37
N SER A 67 -32.04 -2.96 -15.66
CA SER A 67 -31.73 -3.13 -14.24
C SER A 67 -30.25 -3.43 -14.05
N TRP A 68 -29.76 -3.19 -12.84
CA TRP A 68 -28.39 -3.50 -12.48
C TRP A 68 -28.02 -4.97 -12.73
N ASP A 69 -28.92 -5.91 -12.42
CA ASP A 69 -28.68 -7.34 -12.62
C ASP A 69 -28.58 -7.70 -14.11
N ALA A 70 -29.41 -7.08 -14.97
CA ALA A 70 -29.35 -7.28 -16.41
C ALA A 70 -28.06 -6.70 -17.02
N LEU A 71 -27.61 -5.53 -16.57
CA LEU A 71 -26.33 -4.94 -16.97
C LEU A 71 -25.14 -5.83 -16.56
N ARG A 72 -25.18 -6.38 -15.34
CA ARG A 72 -24.15 -7.31 -14.85
C ARG A 72 -24.11 -8.57 -15.70
N ALA A 73 -25.27 -9.19 -15.98
CA ALA A 73 -25.34 -10.38 -16.83
C ALA A 73 -24.78 -10.11 -18.24
N LEU A 74 -25.13 -8.97 -18.85
CA LEU A 74 -24.62 -8.56 -20.16
C LEU A 74 -23.09 -8.37 -20.17
N ALA A 75 -22.53 -7.73 -19.14
CA ALA A 75 -21.10 -7.41 -19.08
C ALA A 75 -20.21 -8.64 -18.86
N TYR A 76 -20.66 -9.60 -18.06
CA TYR A 76 -19.91 -10.83 -17.78
C TYR A 76 -20.24 -11.98 -18.73
N GLY A 77 -21.37 -11.92 -19.43
CA GLY A 77 -21.92 -13.01 -20.25
C GLY A 77 -22.23 -14.26 -19.43
N ASP A 78 -22.61 -15.35 -20.11
CA ASP A 78 -22.60 -16.70 -19.53
C ASP A 78 -21.16 -17.18 -19.39
N ARG A 79 -20.45 -16.67 -18.38
CA ARG A 79 -19.20 -17.28 -17.91
C ARG A 79 -19.50 -18.24 -16.77
N GLU A 80 -20.48 -19.12 -16.98
CA GLU A 80 -20.53 -20.43 -16.36
C GLU A 80 -19.49 -21.27 -17.11
N GLY A 81 -18.42 -21.66 -16.43
CA GLY A 81 -17.26 -22.30 -17.06
C GLY A 81 -17.60 -23.66 -17.69
N THR A 82 -17.10 -23.87 -18.90
CA THR A 82 -16.73 -25.19 -19.43
C THR A 82 -15.28 -25.15 -19.86
#